data_AF-A0A023FKX3-F1
#
_entry.id   AF-A0A023FKX3-F1
#
_cell.length_a   1.000
_cell.length_b   1.000
_cell.length_c   1.000
_cell.angle_alpha   90.00
_cell.angle_beta   90.00
_cell.angle_gamma   90.00
#
_symmetry.space_group_name_H-M   'P 1'
#
loop_
_entity.id
_entity.type
_entity.pdbx_description
1 polymer ?
#
loop_
_entity_poly.entity_id
_entity_poly.type
_entity_poly.pdbx_seq_one_letter_code
_entity_poly.pdbx_strand_id
1 'polypeptide(L)'
;MNAVFASCLFVVVFVAAASAHHLELCKKTDQVLATELDCIKHIIPPATNAAFDTAVQTLGCSDRSCAMRKMCEGGDLEKAMSEFFTPEQIGHVHDAATACDPDVPHSH
;
A
#
# COMPACT_ATOMS: atom_id res chain seq x y z
N MET A 1 2.07 -45.22 22.85
CA MET A 1 2.82 -44.07 23.39
C MET A 1 2.61 -42.92 22.43
N ASN A 2 1.89 -41.88 22.86
CA ASN A 2 1.57 -40.71 22.05
C ASN A 2 2.79 -39.78 22.00
N ALA A 3 3.17 -39.33 20.80
CA ALA A 3 4.05 -38.19 20.63
C ALA A 3 3.28 -37.09 19.90
N VAL A 4 2.85 -36.11 20.67
CA VAL A 4 2.45 -34.78 20.19
C VAL A 4 3.74 -33.99 19.98
N PHE A 5 3.99 -33.55 18.75
CA PHE A 5 4.87 -32.40 18.53
C PHE A 5 4.23 -31.49 17.50
N ALA A 6 3.60 -30.45 18.03
CA ALA A 6 3.35 -29.21 17.33
C ALA A 6 4.69 -28.62 16.86
N SER A 7 4.75 -28.14 15.62
CA SER A 7 5.59 -26.98 15.34
C SER A 7 5.11 -26.27 14.08
N CYS A 8 4.68 -25.04 14.29
CA CYS A 8 4.47 -24.01 13.28
C CYS A 8 5.71 -23.86 12.39
N LEU A 9 5.46 -23.50 11.11
CA LEU A 9 6.08 -22.36 10.41
C LEU A 9 5.74 -22.48 8.92
N PHE A 10 4.63 -21.86 8.52
CA PHE A 10 4.41 -21.50 7.12
C PHE A 10 5.41 -20.39 6.76
N VAL A 11 6.57 -20.76 6.23
CA VAL A 11 7.49 -19.81 5.61
C VAL A 11 7.12 -19.72 4.14
N VAL A 12 6.13 -18.88 3.83
CA VAL A 12 5.86 -18.50 2.43
C VAL A 12 6.87 -17.41 2.09
N VAL A 13 7.92 -17.80 1.39
CA VAL A 13 8.91 -16.88 0.81
C VAL A 13 8.23 -16.16 -0.35
N PHE A 14 7.67 -14.98 -0.08
CA PHE A 14 7.29 -14.04 -1.14
C PHE A 14 8.52 -13.22 -1.51
N VAL A 15 9.21 -13.63 -2.57
CA VAL A 15 10.14 -12.74 -3.28
C VAL A 15 9.51 -12.46 -4.64
N ALA A 16 8.77 -11.36 -4.72
CA ALA A 16 8.38 -10.75 -5.97
C ALA A 16 9.02 -9.36 -6.02
N ALA A 17 10.10 -9.25 -6.78
CA ALA A 17 10.66 -7.98 -7.18
C ALA A 17 9.71 -7.36 -8.22
N ALA A 18 8.95 -6.35 -7.84
CA ALA A 18 8.11 -5.58 -8.75
C ALA A 18 8.22 -4.08 -8.40
N SER A 19 9.03 -3.37 -9.20
CA SER A 19 9.24 -1.91 -9.23
C SER A 19 9.78 -1.25 -7.95
N ALA A 20 10.97 -0.67 -8.03
CA ALA A 20 11.72 -0.18 -6.88
C ALA A 20 11.08 1.00 -6.11
N HIS A 21 9.97 1.59 -6.59
CA HIS A 21 9.25 2.67 -5.90
C HIS A 21 7.83 2.31 -5.42
N HIS A 22 7.13 1.35 -6.05
CA HIS A 22 5.76 0.95 -5.61
C HIS A 22 5.79 -0.13 -4.54
N LEU A 23 6.89 -0.87 -4.45
CA LEU A 23 7.15 -1.86 -3.41
C LEU A 23 7.33 -1.22 -2.03
N GLU A 24 7.62 0.07 -1.93
CA GLU A 24 7.97 0.70 -0.64
C GLU A 24 6.74 0.86 0.27
N LEU A 25 5.61 1.34 -0.25
CA LEU A 25 4.36 1.42 0.55
C LEU A 25 3.94 0.03 1.08
N CYS A 26 4.08 -1.01 0.25
CA CYS A 26 3.73 -2.37 0.65
C CYS A 26 4.70 -2.98 1.69
N LYS A 27 5.96 -2.53 1.74
CA LYS A 27 6.97 -3.00 2.70
C LYS A 27 6.95 -2.25 4.02
N LYS A 28 6.42 -1.03 4.05
CA LYS A 28 6.37 -0.19 5.27
C LYS A 28 5.56 -0.88 6.36
N THR A 29 5.85 -0.59 7.63
CA THR A 29 5.05 -1.08 8.76
C THR A 29 3.67 -0.40 8.76
N ASP A 30 2.67 -0.96 9.45
CA ASP A 30 1.31 -0.40 9.44
C ASP A 30 1.29 1.05 9.93
N GLN A 31 2.09 1.36 10.95
CA GLN A 31 2.19 2.73 11.47
C GLN A 31 2.78 3.69 10.44
N VAL A 32 3.90 3.32 9.81
CA VAL A 32 4.56 4.19 8.81
C VAL A 32 3.66 4.36 7.59
N LEU A 33 3.03 3.27 7.13
CA LEU A 33 2.07 3.31 6.02
C LEU A 33 0.89 4.23 6.32
N ALA A 34 0.30 4.14 7.52
CA ALA A 34 -0.80 5.00 7.91
C ALA A 34 -0.40 6.48 7.93
N THR A 35 0.78 6.81 8.48
CA THR A 35 1.30 8.18 8.50
C THR A 35 1.54 8.73 7.09
N GLU A 36 2.14 7.93 6.20
CA GLU A 36 2.40 8.37 4.83
C GLU A 36 1.11 8.52 4.02
N LEU A 37 0.14 7.61 4.20
CA LEU A 37 -1.17 7.75 3.56
C LEU A 37 -1.95 8.97 4.05
N ASP A 38 -1.75 9.39 5.31
CA ASP A 38 -2.30 10.64 5.83
C ASP A 38 -1.64 11.86 5.16
N CYS A 39 -0.32 11.85 4.97
CA CYS A 39 0.37 12.88 4.19
C CYS A 39 -0.13 12.92 2.73
N ILE A 40 -0.18 11.76 2.06
CA ILE A 40 -0.64 11.63 0.65
C ILE A 40 -2.04 12.21 0.48
N LYS A 41 -2.95 11.95 1.42
CA LYS A 41 -4.33 12.46 1.42
C LYS A 41 -4.40 13.98 1.26
N HIS A 42 -3.43 14.72 1.80
CA HIS A 42 -3.39 16.18 1.76
C HIS A 42 -2.77 16.75 0.47
N ILE A 43 -2.02 15.94 -0.29
CA ILE A 43 -1.32 16.38 -1.50
C ILE A 43 -2.12 16.03 -2.76
N ILE A 44 -2.78 14.87 -2.78
CA ILE A 44 -3.46 14.39 -3.98
C ILE A 44 -4.77 15.17 -4.27
N PRO A 45 -5.19 15.26 -5.55
CA PRO A 45 -6.44 15.91 -5.91
C PRO A 45 -7.67 15.25 -5.26
N PRO A 46 -8.78 15.99 -5.09
CA PRO A 46 -10.04 15.44 -4.55
C PRO A 46 -10.55 14.20 -5.29
N ALA A 47 -10.36 14.13 -6.60
CA ALA A 47 -10.76 12.98 -7.40
C ALA A 47 -9.96 11.70 -7.06
N THR A 48 -8.64 11.82 -6.85
CA THR A 48 -7.81 10.69 -6.38
C THR A 48 -8.19 10.30 -4.95
N ASN A 49 -8.51 11.29 -4.10
CA ASN A 49 -9.04 11.03 -2.75
C ASN A 49 -10.35 10.21 -2.79
N ALA A 50 -11.27 10.54 -3.68
CA ALA A 50 -12.52 9.79 -3.85
C ALA A 50 -12.29 8.35 -4.38
N ALA A 51 -11.27 8.14 -5.21
CA ALA A 51 -10.87 6.80 -5.65
C ALA A 51 -10.35 5.95 -4.48
N PHE A 52 -9.57 6.53 -3.56
CA PHE A 52 -9.21 5.88 -2.30
C PHE A 52 -10.43 5.50 -1.47
N ASP A 53 -11.38 6.41 -1.30
CA ASP A 53 -12.57 6.14 -0.50
C ASP A 53 -13.43 5.02 -1.13
N THR A 54 -13.47 4.95 -2.46
CA THR A 54 -14.10 3.86 -3.21
C THR A 54 -13.38 2.53 -2.98
N ALA A 55 -12.05 2.51 -3.03
CA ALA A 55 -11.25 1.32 -2.75
C ALA A 55 -11.47 0.83 -1.31
N VAL A 56 -11.49 1.74 -0.33
CA VAL A 56 -11.79 1.43 1.08
C VAL A 56 -13.16 0.77 1.21
N GLN A 57 -14.20 1.35 0.61
CA GLN A 57 -15.56 0.80 0.68
C GLN A 57 -15.65 -0.57 -0.01
N THR A 58 -15.13 -0.68 -1.24
CA THR A 58 -15.24 -1.90 -2.05
C THR A 58 -14.49 -3.07 -1.43
N LEU A 59 -13.32 -2.80 -0.84
CA LEU A 59 -12.52 -3.80 -0.14
C LEU A 59 -13.02 -4.08 1.29
N GLY A 60 -14.07 -3.40 1.76
CA GLY A 60 -14.62 -3.58 3.10
C GLY A 60 -13.63 -3.21 4.22
N CYS A 61 -12.85 -2.16 3.98
CA CYS A 61 -11.83 -1.66 4.90
C CYS A 61 -12.34 -0.49 5.75
N SER A 62 -11.77 -0.32 6.94
CA SER A 62 -12.03 0.82 7.82
C SER A 62 -11.29 2.09 7.40
N ASP A 63 -10.16 1.93 6.71
CA ASP A 63 -9.21 2.99 6.40
C ASP A 63 -8.38 2.65 5.16
N ARG A 64 -7.62 3.65 4.69
CA ARG A 64 -6.77 3.53 3.51
C ARG A 64 -5.59 2.58 3.70
N SER A 65 -5.06 2.46 4.91
CA SER A 65 -3.99 1.50 5.21
C SER A 65 -4.45 0.07 4.98
N CYS A 66 -5.64 -0.31 5.47
CA CYS A 66 -6.24 -1.61 5.20
C CYS A 66 -6.44 -1.84 3.69
N ALA A 67 -6.96 -0.84 2.98
CA ALA A 67 -7.20 -0.96 1.54
C ALA A 67 -5.88 -1.16 0.78
N MET A 68 -4.85 -0.38 1.13
CA MET A 68 -3.51 -0.51 0.56
C MET A 68 -2.91 -1.89 0.86
N ARG A 69 -3.04 -2.40 2.09
CA ARG A 69 -2.57 -3.74 2.45
C ARG A 69 -3.20 -4.83 1.59
N LYS A 70 -4.51 -4.78 1.39
CA LYS A 70 -5.20 -5.75 0.52
C LYS A 70 -4.73 -5.65 -0.93
N MET A 71 -4.53 -4.43 -1.45
CA MET A 71 -3.97 -4.25 -2.80
C MET A 71 -2.53 -4.78 -2.92
N CYS A 72 -1.75 -4.72 -1.83
CA CYS A 72 -0.39 -5.25 -1.78
C CYS A 72 -0.31 -6.80 -1.72
N GLU A 73 -1.37 -7.51 -1.31
CA GLU A 73 -1.35 -8.99 -1.19
C GLU A 73 -1.11 -9.70 -2.53
N GLY A 74 -1.49 -9.07 -3.65
CA GLY A 74 -1.37 -9.64 -5.00
C GLY A 74 0.03 -9.58 -5.60
N GLY A 75 1.00 -8.92 -4.95
CA GLY A 75 2.38 -8.77 -5.44
C GLY A 75 2.57 -7.78 -6.60
N ASP A 76 1.49 -7.20 -7.11
CA ASP A 76 1.47 -6.15 -8.14
C ASP A 76 0.51 -5.04 -7.71
N LEU A 77 1.06 -4.05 -7.00
CA LEU A 77 0.28 -2.95 -6.45
C LEU A 77 -0.34 -2.08 -7.55
N GLU A 78 0.40 -1.79 -8.61
CA GLU A 78 -0.09 -0.90 -9.67
C GLU A 78 -1.29 -1.53 -10.40
N LYS A 79 -1.21 -2.84 -10.68
CA LYS A 79 -2.33 -3.59 -11.22
C LYS A 79 -3.54 -3.59 -10.27
N ALA A 80 -3.33 -3.81 -8.98
CA ALA A 80 -4.43 -3.76 -7.99
C ALA A 80 -5.05 -2.36 -7.89
N MET A 81 -4.22 -1.30 -7.94
CA MET A 81 -4.69 0.08 -7.98
C MET A 81 -5.49 0.37 -9.26
N SER A 82 -5.14 -0.21 -10.41
CA SER A 82 -5.88 0.02 -11.65
C SER A 82 -7.35 -0.41 -11.62
N GLU A 83 -7.76 -1.21 -10.62
CA GLU A 83 -9.17 -1.58 -10.40
C GLU A 83 -10.00 -0.41 -9.84
N PHE A 84 -9.37 0.57 -9.20
CA PHE A 84 -10.03 1.69 -8.52
C PHE A 84 -9.58 3.07 -9.01
N PHE A 85 -8.38 3.15 -9.57
CA PHE A 85 -7.72 4.39 -9.96
C PHE A 85 -7.48 4.42 -11.46
N THR A 86 -7.64 5.59 -12.07
CA THR A 86 -7.15 5.82 -13.44
C THR A 86 -5.62 5.94 -13.46
N PRO A 87 -4.96 5.79 -14.63
CA PRO A 87 -3.51 5.98 -14.72
C PRO A 87 -3.03 7.35 -14.22
N GLU A 88 -3.79 8.41 -14.49
CA GLU A 88 -3.52 9.76 -13.99
C GLU A 88 -3.58 9.82 -12.46
N GLN A 89 -4.61 9.20 -11.86
CA GLN A 89 -4.77 9.14 -10.41
C GLN A 89 -3.65 8.33 -9.75
N ILE A 90 -3.21 7.23 -10.37
CA ILE A 90 -2.06 6.44 -9.92
C ILE A 90 -0.79 7.31 -9.93
N GLY A 91 -0.59 8.10 -11.00
CA GLY A 91 0.48 9.11 -11.06
C GLY A 91 0.46 10.09 -9.90
N HIS A 92 -0.72 10.64 -9.55
CA HIS A 92 -0.85 11.52 -8.38
C HIS A 92 -0.42 10.82 -7.07
N VAL A 93 -0.71 9.52 -6.91
CA VAL A 93 -0.30 8.76 -5.72
C VAL A 93 1.22 8.57 -5.71
N HIS A 94 1.85 8.33 -6.85
CA HIS A 94 3.32 8.19 -6.93
C HIS A 94 4.06 9.48 -6.61
N ASP A 95 3.61 10.59 -7.17
CA ASP A 95 4.20 11.90 -6.90
C ASP A 95 4.05 12.26 -5.42
N ALA A 96 2.86 12.03 -4.86
CA ALA A 96 2.59 12.29 -3.45
C ALA A 96 3.37 11.35 -2.53
N ALA A 97 3.49 10.06 -2.85
CA ALA A 97 4.30 9.12 -2.07
C ALA A 97 5.76 9.57 -2.04
N THR A 98 6.32 9.99 -3.18
CA THR A 98 7.69 10.52 -3.25
C THR A 98 7.87 11.78 -2.39
N ALA A 99 6.87 12.66 -2.33
CA ALA A 99 6.90 13.87 -1.51
C ALA A 99 6.65 13.61 -0.01
N CYS A 100 6.02 12.49 0.33
CA CYS A 100 5.67 12.10 1.69
C CYS A 100 6.60 11.03 2.28
N ASP A 101 7.57 10.54 1.51
CA ASP A 101 8.46 9.46 1.93
C ASP A 101 9.50 9.97 2.93
N PRO A 102 9.42 9.59 4.23
CA PRO A 102 10.35 10.05 5.24
C PRO A 102 11.80 9.61 5.00
N ASP A 103 12.00 8.60 4.15
CA ASP A 103 13.32 8.04 3.84
C ASP A 103 13.98 8.74 2.62
N VAL A 104 13.24 9.59 1.91
CA VAL A 104 13.79 10.42 0.82
C VAL A 104 14.27 11.76 1.41
N PRO A 105 15.54 12.15 1.21
CA PRO A 105 16.01 13.47 1.63
C PRO A 105 15.24 14.55 0.87
N HIS A 106 14.31 15.22 1.55
CA HIS A 106 13.69 16.42 1.02
C HIS A 106 14.65 17.58 1.24
N SER A 107 15.31 18.02 0.17
CA SER A 107 16.08 19.27 0.17
C SER A 107 15.14 20.42 0.52
N HIS A 108 15.30 21.00 1.70
CA HIS A 108 14.64 22.25 2.10
C HIS A 108 15.20 23.46 1.35
#